data_AF-A0AAV5FWJ8-F1
#
_entry.id   AF-A0AAV5FWJ8-F1
#
_cell.length_a   1.000
_cell.length_b   1.000
_cell.length_c   1.000
_cell.angle_alpha   90.00
_cell.angle_beta   90.00
_cell.angle_gamma   90.00
#
_symmetry.space_group_name_H-M   'P 1'
#
loop_
_entity.id
_entity.type
_entity.pdbx_description
1 polymer ?
#
loop_
_entity_poly.entity_id
_entity_poly.type
_entity_poly.pdbx_seq_one_letter_code
_entity_poly.pdbx_strand_id
1 'polypeptide(L)'
;MEAAWLLLRVLAWLWFSAMLLRLGAAAEVVAVDGRRAVAATGEDFVCATLDWWPPEKCDYGTCAWGRASLLNLDLSNKVLLNAVRAFAPLTLRLGGSLQDKVVYGTADLRRPCARRLLLSAKIVFGLNALNGRVLLPDGSQGGPWDYTNAASLIRYTINKGYRIQGWELGNELSGSGVGNRVAVDQYAADVVALKSLIDRIYEGNPSKPLVIAPGGFFDTGWYAHNYPQGILNSAGTSTVAWVGEAGGAYNCGHHLVTDSFVLSFWNVKKFFSPATVLEDDVSLMGLVIFKALLRAAVLPEPVPSEHPSSRRSQDLQVIQTHCPVLLV
;
A
#
# COMPACT_ATOMS: atom_id res chain seq x y z
N MET A 1 60.64 -28.07 -31.29
CA MET A 1 59.87 -27.70 -30.08
C MET A 1 58.99 -26.47 -30.33
N GLU A 2 59.52 -25.38 -30.90
CA GLU A 2 58.76 -24.14 -31.21
C GLU A 2 57.47 -24.35 -32.05
N ALA A 3 57.54 -25.18 -33.10
CA ALA A 3 56.38 -25.43 -33.97
C ALA A 3 55.21 -26.12 -33.25
N ALA A 4 55.49 -26.98 -32.26
CA ALA A 4 54.45 -27.66 -31.48
C ALA A 4 53.73 -26.70 -30.52
N TRP A 5 54.46 -25.74 -29.96
CA TRP A 5 53.90 -24.67 -29.11
C TRP A 5 53.03 -23.69 -29.89
N LEU A 6 53.44 -23.34 -31.11
CA LEU A 6 52.62 -22.54 -32.03
C LEU A 6 51.33 -23.26 -32.40
N LEU A 7 51.40 -24.55 -32.73
CA LEU A 7 50.21 -25.34 -33.06
C LEU A 7 49.22 -25.43 -31.89
N LEU A 8 49.71 -25.67 -30.67
CA LEU A 8 48.87 -25.73 -29.47
C LEU A 8 48.18 -24.39 -29.18
N ARG A 9 48.87 -23.26 -29.38
CA ARG A 9 48.27 -21.92 -29.19
C ARG A 9 47.20 -21.63 -30.23
N VAL A 10 47.42 -22.01 -31.49
CA VAL A 10 46.43 -21.85 -32.56
C VAL A 10 45.21 -22.72 -32.29
N LEU A 11 45.40 -23.98 -31.87
CA LEU A 11 44.30 -24.87 -31.53
C LEU A 11 43.51 -24.38 -30.30
N ALA A 12 44.20 -23.87 -29.27
CA ALA A 12 43.55 -23.29 -28.10
C ALA A 12 42.74 -22.03 -28.47
N TRP A 13 43.28 -21.17 -29.34
CA TRP A 13 42.59 -19.98 -29.81
C TRP A 13 41.37 -20.34 -30.67
N LEU A 14 41.51 -21.28 -31.61
CA LEU A 14 40.39 -21.79 -32.41
C LEU A 14 39.31 -22.43 -31.55
N TRP A 15 39.69 -23.18 -30.51
CA TRP A 15 38.75 -23.78 -29.56
C TRP A 15 38.02 -22.71 -28.75
N PHE A 16 38.73 -21.71 -28.24
CA PHE A 16 38.15 -20.60 -27.48
C PHE A 16 37.23 -19.72 -28.35
N SER A 17 37.63 -19.41 -29.59
CA SER A 17 36.81 -18.71 -30.57
C SER A 17 35.56 -19.51 -30.94
N ALA A 18 35.67 -20.83 -31.14
CA ALA A 18 34.52 -21.69 -31.41
C ALA A 18 33.55 -21.77 -30.21
N MET A 19 34.06 -21.72 -28.98
CA MET A 19 33.24 -21.64 -27.76
C MET A 19 32.51 -20.29 -27.65
N LEU A 20 33.18 -19.18 -27.99
CA LEU A 20 32.56 -17.85 -28.09
C LEU A 20 31.51 -17.75 -29.21
N LEU A 21 31.71 -18.42 -30.34
CA LEU A 21 30.73 -18.52 -31.43
C LEU A 21 29.49 -19.35 -31.05
N ARG A 22 29.63 -20.34 -30.15
CA ARG A 22 28.50 -21.09 -29.56
C ARG A 22 27.75 -20.32 -28.46
N LEU A 23 28.33 -19.21 -27.98
CA LEU A 23 27.69 -18.22 -27.10
C LEU A 23 26.95 -17.14 -27.91
N GLY A 24 26.70 -17.36 -29.20
CA GLY A 24 25.66 -16.62 -29.92
C GLY A 24 24.35 -16.81 -29.17
N ALA A 25 23.73 -15.69 -28.75
CA ALA A 25 22.47 -15.69 -28.04
C ALA A 25 21.49 -16.65 -28.72
N ALA A 26 21.00 -17.65 -27.97
CA ALA A 26 19.91 -18.47 -28.46
C ALA A 26 18.80 -17.51 -28.92
N ALA A 27 18.32 -17.69 -30.15
CA ALA A 27 17.16 -16.93 -30.62
C ALA A 27 15.97 -17.35 -29.73
N GLU A 28 15.69 -16.56 -28.70
CA GLU A 28 14.50 -16.75 -27.88
C GLU A 28 13.30 -16.30 -28.70
N VAL A 29 12.39 -17.24 -28.97
CA VAL A 29 11.15 -16.96 -29.67
C VAL A 29 10.06 -16.68 -28.64
N VAL A 30 9.55 -15.45 -28.63
CA VAL A 30 8.37 -15.06 -27.84
C VAL A 30 7.14 -15.29 -28.70
N ALA A 31 6.23 -16.16 -28.26
CA ALA A 31 4.93 -16.37 -28.88
C ALA A 31 3.84 -15.60 -28.13
N VAL A 32 3.00 -14.87 -28.87
CA VAL A 32 1.86 -14.12 -28.30
C VAL A 32 0.56 -14.78 -28.75
N ASP A 33 -0.24 -15.27 -27.81
CA ASP A 33 -1.59 -15.78 -28.09
C ASP A 33 -2.63 -14.67 -27.88
N GLY A 34 -3.09 -14.08 -28.97
CA GLY A 34 -4.10 -13.02 -28.97
C GLY A 34 -5.56 -13.51 -28.96
N ARG A 35 -5.82 -14.82 -28.84
CA ARG A 35 -7.18 -15.37 -28.96
C ARG A 35 -8.04 -15.19 -27.71
N ARG A 36 -7.43 -14.98 -26.54
CA ARG A 36 -8.13 -14.86 -25.26
C ARG A 36 -7.42 -13.86 -24.34
N ALA A 37 -8.17 -12.95 -23.73
CA ALA A 37 -7.68 -12.16 -22.62
C ALA A 37 -7.64 -13.03 -21.35
N VAL A 38 -6.50 -13.03 -20.64
CA VAL A 38 -6.35 -13.81 -19.39
C VAL A 38 -6.88 -13.07 -18.17
N ALA A 39 -6.84 -11.73 -18.19
CA ALA A 39 -7.38 -10.84 -17.18
C ALA A 39 -7.50 -9.42 -17.75
N ALA A 40 -8.22 -8.55 -17.06
CA ALA A 40 -8.26 -7.11 -17.33
C ALA A 40 -7.78 -6.34 -16.10
N THR A 41 -7.09 -5.22 -16.29
CA THR A 41 -6.72 -4.30 -15.21
C THR A 41 -7.78 -3.22 -15.06
N GLY A 42 -8.03 -2.76 -13.83
CA GLY A 42 -8.91 -1.61 -13.58
C GLY A 42 -8.36 -0.31 -14.17
N GLU A 43 -9.22 0.67 -14.41
CA GLU A 43 -8.81 1.97 -14.99
C GLU A 43 -7.78 2.70 -14.12
N ASP A 44 -7.91 2.61 -12.80
CA ASP A 44 -6.96 3.14 -11.82
C ASP A 44 -5.87 2.13 -11.45
N PHE A 45 -5.39 1.33 -12.41
CA PHE A 45 -4.42 0.25 -12.20
C PHE A 45 -3.23 0.63 -11.30
N VAL A 46 -2.73 1.85 -11.44
CA VAL A 46 -1.61 2.36 -10.63
C VAL A 46 -2.15 2.97 -9.34
N CYS A 47 -1.64 2.49 -8.21
CA CYS A 47 -1.84 3.12 -6.90
C CYS A 47 -0.54 3.52 -6.21
N ALA A 48 -0.69 4.34 -5.16
CA ALA A 48 0.36 4.80 -4.28
C ALA A 48 -0.12 4.81 -2.82
N THR A 49 0.80 4.66 -1.86
CA THR A 49 0.48 4.74 -0.43
C THR A 49 1.12 5.97 0.24
N LEU A 50 0.42 6.52 1.25
CA LEU A 50 0.96 7.48 2.21
C LEU A 50 0.76 6.97 3.62
N ASP A 51 1.83 6.99 4.42
CA ASP A 51 1.83 6.45 5.78
C ASP A 51 1.61 7.55 6.84
N TRP A 52 1.04 7.17 7.98
CA TRP A 52 0.84 7.96 9.19
C TRP A 52 2.13 8.17 10.01
N TRP A 53 3.28 8.33 9.34
CA TRP A 53 4.60 8.31 9.98
C TRP A 53 5.07 9.68 10.50
N PRO A 54 5.28 9.89 11.81
CA PRO A 54 5.83 11.15 12.31
C PRO A 54 7.28 11.38 11.85
N PRO A 55 7.71 12.63 11.63
CA PRO A 55 9.08 12.92 11.18
C PRO A 55 10.14 12.55 12.22
N GLU A 56 9.80 12.56 13.51
CA GLU A 56 10.68 12.17 14.61
C GLU A 56 10.79 10.64 14.78
N LYS A 57 9.96 9.86 14.07
CA LYS A 57 9.95 8.41 14.17
C LYS A 57 11.06 7.80 13.30
N CYS A 58 12.22 7.60 13.90
CA CYS A 58 13.42 7.10 13.23
C CYS A 58 13.68 5.62 13.54
N ASP A 59 12.71 4.77 13.21
CA ASP A 59 12.89 3.32 13.34
C ASP A 59 13.94 2.81 12.34
N TYR A 60 14.52 1.65 12.63
CA TYR A 60 15.45 0.96 11.71
C TYR A 60 16.70 1.79 11.34
N GLY A 61 17.09 2.73 12.20
CA GLY A 61 18.27 3.57 12.02
C GLY A 61 18.07 4.75 11.06
N THR A 62 16.85 5.04 10.61
CA THR A 62 16.59 6.16 9.70
C THR A 62 15.22 6.81 9.91
N CYS A 63 15.15 8.14 9.78
CA CYS A 63 13.89 8.88 9.78
C CYS A 63 13.26 8.82 8.38
N ALA A 64 12.73 7.64 8.05
CA ALA A 64 12.56 7.22 6.67
C ALA A 64 11.54 8.03 5.85
N TRP A 65 10.62 8.72 6.54
CA TRP A 65 9.54 9.50 5.91
C TRP A 65 9.78 11.01 5.98
N GLY A 66 10.54 11.53 6.96
CA GLY A 66 10.75 12.97 7.14
C GLY A 66 9.44 13.77 7.02
N ARG A 67 9.40 14.74 6.11
CA ARG A 67 8.20 15.56 5.83
C ARG A 67 7.28 14.99 4.74
N ALA A 68 7.51 13.77 4.29
CA ALA A 68 6.79 13.14 3.18
C ALA A 68 5.65 12.20 3.62
N SER A 69 5.34 12.13 4.92
CA SER A 69 4.20 11.37 5.45
C SER A 69 2.89 12.12 5.30
N LEU A 70 1.78 11.40 5.51
CA LEU A 70 0.45 11.98 5.51
C LEU A 70 0.33 13.19 6.45
N LEU A 71 1.07 13.18 7.56
CA LEU A 71 1.03 14.25 8.55
C LEU A 71 1.60 15.56 8.03
N ASN A 72 2.60 15.54 7.15
CA ASN A 72 3.44 16.71 6.88
C ASN A 72 3.68 17.02 5.40
N LEU A 73 3.18 16.16 4.50
CA LEU A 73 3.36 16.30 3.06
C LEU A 73 2.83 17.65 2.56
N ASP A 74 3.68 18.37 1.83
CA ASP A 74 3.29 19.59 1.14
C ASP A 74 2.51 19.25 -0.13
N LEU A 75 1.19 19.29 -0.03
CA LEU A 75 0.27 19.04 -1.16
C LEU A 75 0.29 20.15 -2.22
N SER A 76 0.91 21.29 -1.94
CA SER A 76 1.08 22.38 -2.91
C SER A 76 2.34 22.25 -3.76
N ASN A 77 3.18 21.26 -3.46
CA ASN A 77 4.43 21.01 -4.17
C ASN A 77 4.16 20.68 -5.65
N LYS A 78 4.76 21.46 -6.55
CA LYS A 78 4.56 21.32 -8.01
C LYS A 78 5.07 19.99 -8.56
N VAL A 79 6.14 19.43 -7.99
CA VAL A 79 6.68 18.13 -8.42
C VAL A 79 5.69 17.03 -8.06
N LEU A 80 5.16 17.04 -6.83
CA LEU A 80 4.12 16.12 -6.39
C LEU A 80 2.87 16.21 -7.28
N LEU A 81 2.38 17.42 -7.53
CA LEU A 81 1.19 17.66 -8.36
C LEU A 81 1.38 17.13 -9.80
N ASN A 82 2.55 17.39 -10.40
CA ASN A 82 2.86 16.89 -11.74
C ASN A 82 2.98 15.37 -11.78
N ALA A 83 3.55 14.76 -10.74
CA ALA A 83 3.63 13.32 -10.64
C ALA A 83 2.25 12.68 -10.54
N VAL A 84 1.39 13.17 -9.64
CA VAL A 84 0.03 12.66 -9.48
C VAL A 84 -0.75 12.79 -10.80
N ARG A 85 -0.57 13.90 -11.53
CA ARG A 85 -1.16 14.09 -12.85
C ARG A 85 -0.61 13.09 -13.88
N ALA A 86 0.69 12.80 -13.86
CA ALA A 86 1.32 11.87 -14.81
C ALA A 86 0.86 10.42 -14.63
N PHE A 87 0.46 10.04 -13.41
CA PHE A 87 -0.09 8.73 -13.11
C PHE A 87 -1.62 8.70 -13.05
N ALA A 88 -2.30 9.77 -13.49
CA ALA A 88 -3.76 9.80 -13.48
C ALA A 88 -4.36 8.81 -14.50
N PRO A 89 -5.44 8.08 -14.15
CA PRO A 89 -6.09 8.05 -12.84
C PRO A 89 -5.26 7.29 -11.79
N LEU A 90 -4.93 7.97 -10.67
CA LEU A 90 -4.13 7.42 -9.57
C LEU A 90 -5.02 7.18 -8.36
N THR A 91 -4.93 6.01 -7.75
CA THR A 91 -5.49 5.77 -6.42
C THR A 91 -4.44 5.97 -5.33
N LEU A 92 -4.74 6.83 -4.36
CA LEU A 92 -3.89 7.12 -3.22
C LEU A 92 -4.49 6.51 -1.96
N ARG A 93 -3.83 5.48 -1.41
CA ARG A 93 -4.21 4.81 -0.16
C ARG A 93 -3.52 5.47 1.03
N LEU A 94 -4.30 5.98 1.97
CA LEU A 94 -3.84 6.68 3.17
C LEU A 94 -3.96 5.73 4.36
N GLY A 95 -2.84 5.22 4.87
CA GLY A 95 -2.85 4.11 5.83
C GLY A 95 -1.49 3.77 6.41
N GLY A 96 -1.15 2.48 6.47
CA GLY A 96 0.11 1.98 7.03
C GLY A 96 0.00 1.61 8.51
N SER A 97 1.10 1.14 9.11
CA SER A 97 1.08 0.48 10.42
C SER A 97 0.56 1.34 11.58
N LEU A 98 0.60 2.68 11.45
CA LEU A 98 0.10 3.59 12.48
C LEU A 98 -1.39 3.92 12.37
N GLN A 99 -2.06 3.51 11.29
CA GLN A 99 -3.50 3.70 11.06
C GLN A 99 -4.36 3.22 12.24
N ASP A 100 -4.04 2.05 12.79
CA ASP A 100 -4.76 1.43 13.92
C ASP A 100 -4.50 2.08 15.28
N LYS A 101 -3.81 3.23 15.28
CA LYS A 101 -3.55 4.05 16.47
C LYS A 101 -4.09 5.48 16.32
N VAL A 102 -4.71 5.78 15.18
CA VAL A 102 -5.28 7.11 14.90
C VAL A 102 -6.65 7.23 15.55
N VAL A 103 -6.92 8.40 16.14
CA VAL A 103 -8.25 8.81 16.58
C VAL A 103 -8.62 10.10 15.85
N TYR A 104 -9.80 10.10 15.24
CA TYR A 104 -10.26 11.18 14.36
C TYR A 104 -10.95 12.28 15.17
N GLY A 105 -10.36 13.47 15.22
CA GLY A 105 -10.99 14.64 15.82
C GLY A 105 -11.94 15.30 14.83
N THR A 106 -13.24 15.15 15.03
CA THR A 106 -14.29 15.59 14.07
C THR A 106 -15.09 16.81 14.53
N ALA A 107 -14.62 17.50 15.57
CA ALA A 107 -15.23 18.73 16.04
C ALA A 107 -15.19 19.82 14.95
N ASP A 108 -16.30 20.52 14.73
CA ASP A 108 -16.33 21.69 13.85
C ASP A 108 -15.64 22.87 14.55
N LEU A 109 -14.35 23.04 14.27
CA LEU A 109 -13.55 24.11 14.85
C LEU A 109 -13.89 25.51 14.28
N ARG A 110 -14.85 25.63 13.34
CA ARG A 110 -15.19 26.87 12.61
C ARG A 110 -14.01 27.59 11.96
N ARG A 111 -12.87 26.90 11.84
CA ARG A 111 -11.66 27.36 11.15
C ARG A 111 -11.49 26.50 9.89
N PRO A 112 -11.15 27.08 8.74
CA PRO A 112 -10.86 26.30 7.55
C PRO A 112 -9.62 25.43 7.81
N CYS A 113 -9.76 24.12 7.57
CA CYS A 113 -8.60 23.24 7.52
C CYS A 113 -7.77 23.63 6.30
N ALA A 114 -6.51 24.04 6.52
CA ALA A 114 -5.70 24.74 5.53
C ALA A 114 -5.03 23.83 4.47
N ARG A 115 -5.46 22.57 4.33
CA ARG A 115 -4.82 21.60 3.42
C ARG A 115 -5.74 21.27 2.26
N ARG A 116 -5.24 21.43 1.04
CA ARG A 116 -5.98 21.28 -0.23
C ARG A 116 -5.54 19.99 -0.94
N LEU A 117 -6.50 19.26 -1.51
CA LEU A 117 -6.33 17.96 -2.17
C LEU A 117 -5.42 18.05 -3.39
N LEU A 118 -4.81 16.91 -3.67
CA LEU A 118 -4.45 16.53 -5.02
C LEU A 118 -5.73 16.18 -5.78
N LEU A 119 -6.42 17.18 -6.35
CA LEU A 119 -7.74 17.09 -7.01
C LEU A 119 -7.87 16.02 -8.13
N SER A 120 -6.79 15.30 -8.47
CA SER A 120 -6.72 14.31 -9.55
C SER A 120 -6.55 12.87 -9.07
N ALA A 121 -6.45 12.61 -7.75
CA ALA A 121 -6.33 11.26 -7.21
C ALA A 121 -7.66 10.75 -6.61
N LYS A 122 -7.95 9.47 -6.82
CA LYS A 122 -8.98 8.73 -6.08
C LYS A 122 -8.42 8.37 -4.71
N ILE A 123 -9.21 8.50 -3.64
CA ILE A 123 -8.70 8.33 -2.27
C ILE A 123 -9.27 7.06 -1.64
N VAL A 124 -8.38 6.20 -1.15
CA VAL A 124 -8.73 5.16 -0.19
C VAL A 124 -8.21 5.57 1.17
N PHE A 125 -9.05 5.52 2.19
CA PHE A 125 -8.68 5.91 3.54
C PHE A 125 -8.81 4.72 4.49
N GLY A 126 -7.72 4.44 5.21
CA GLY A 126 -7.66 3.39 6.20
C GLY A 126 -8.19 3.83 7.57
N LEU A 127 -9.12 3.03 8.10
CA LEU A 127 -9.77 3.19 9.38
C LEU A 127 -9.05 2.41 10.48
N ASN A 128 -9.06 2.94 11.69
CA ASN A 128 -8.56 2.25 12.87
C ASN A 128 -9.50 1.11 13.27
N ALA A 129 -9.06 -0.14 13.07
CA ALA A 129 -9.81 -1.34 13.40
C ALA A 129 -9.57 -1.83 14.83
N LEU A 130 -8.65 -1.24 15.60
CA LEU A 130 -8.33 -1.62 16.98
C LEU A 130 -9.09 -0.79 18.03
N ASN A 131 -9.87 0.21 17.61
CA ASN A 131 -10.65 1.04 18.52
C ASN A 131 -11.64 0.20 19.36
N GLY A 132 -11.60 0.37 20.69
CA GLY A 132 -12.48 -0.31 21.64
C GLY A 132 -12.16 -1.78 21.92
N ARG A 133 -11.07 -2.33 21.35
CA ARG A 133 -10.70 -3.75 21.54
C ARG A 133 -10.01 -4.02 22.87
N VAL A 134 -9.97 -5.30 23.23
CA VAL A 134 -9.29 -5.82 24.40
C VAL A 134 -8.21 -6.82 24.01
N LEU A 135 -7.06 -6.76 24.69
CA LEU A 135 -6.00 -7.74 24.50
C LEU A 135 -6.40 -9.09 25.10
N LEU A 136 -6.40 -10.13 24.29
CA LEU A 136 -6.70 -11.50 24.70
C LEU A 136 -5.44 -12.21 25.22
N PRO A 137 -5.59 -13.31 25.99
CA PRO A 137 -4.46 -14.05 26.56
C PRO A 137 -3.46 -14.61 25.53
N ASP A 138 -3.92 -14.88 24.31
CA ASP A 138 -3.08 -15.37 23.21
C ASP A 138 -2.31 -14.23 22.49
N GLY A 139 -2.52 -12.98 22.91
CA GLY A 139 -1.93 -11.78 22.32
C GLY A 139 -2.74 -11.20 21.14
N SER A 140 -3.87 -11.78 20.78
CA SER A 140 -4.76 -11.21 19.75
C SER A 140 -5.67 -10.11 20.32
N GLN A 141 -6.24 -9.30 19.44
CA GLN A 141 -7.17 -8.23 19.80
C GLN A 141 -8.60 -8.72 19.62
N GLY A 142 -9.34 -8.81 20.73
CA GLY A 142 -10.70 -9.32 20.81
C GLY A 142 -11.74 -8.23 21.07
N GLY A 143 -13.00 -8.67 21.07
CA GLY A 143 -14.16 -7.80 21.24
C GLY A 143 -14.63 -7.15 19.93
N PRO A 144 -15.89 -6.68 19.90
CA PRO A 144 -16.44 -6.01 18.73
C PRO A 144 -15.73 -4.69 18.47
N TRP A 145 -15.53 -4.35 17.19
CA TRP A 145 -14.97 -3.06 16.81
C TRP A 145 -15.90 -1.90 17.20
N ASP A 146 -15.39 -0.96 18.00
CA ASP A 146 -16.08 0.29 18.27
C ASP A 146 -15.96 1.24 17.07
N TYR A 147 -16.97 1.17 16.20
CA TYR A 147 -17.03 1.97 14.98
C TYR A 147 -17.40 3.45 15.21
N THR A 148 -17.67 3.90 16.44
CA THR A 148 -18.22 5.26 16.68
C THR A 148 -17.29 6.38 16.20
N ASN A 149 -15.99 6.27 16.44
CA ASN A 149 -15.01 7.26 15.99
C ASN A 149 -14.90 7.28 14.45
N ALA A 150 -14.87 6.11 13.80
CA ALA A 150 -14.88 6.00 12.35
C ALA A 150 -16.19 6.52 11.73
N ALA A 151 -17.34 6.23 12.32
CA ALA A 151 -18.64 6.75 11.90
C ALA A 151 -18.68 8.27 11.93
N SER A 152 -18.08 8.89 12.95
CA SER A 152 -17.97 10.35 13.03
C SER A 152 -17.14 10.91 11.87
N LEU A 153 -15.99 10.29 11.56
CA LEU A 153 -15.15 10.68 10.43
C LEU A 153 -15.89 10.56 9.09
N ILE A 154 -16.55 9.42 8.86
CA ILE A 154 -17.26 9.15 7.60
C ILE A 154 -18.39 10.17 7.41
N ARG A 155 -19.19 10.45 8.46
CA ARG A 155 -20.24 11.48 8.46
C ARG A 155 -19.68 12.87 8.20
N TYR A 156 -18.59 13.23 8.88
CA TYR A 156 -17.92 14.52 8.64
C TYR A 156 -17.52 14.66 7.17
N THR A 157 -16.93 13.60 6.60
CA THR A 157 -16.40 13.57 5.25
C THR A 157 -17.49 13.79 4.19
N ILE A 158 -18.60 13.04 4.28
CA ILE A 158 -19.75 13.23 3.38
C ILE A 158 -20.43 14.60 3.58
N ASN A 159 -20.55 15.08 4.82
CA ASN A 159 -21.16 16.39 5.11
C ASN A 159 -20.33 17.57 4.56
N LYS A 160 -19.01 17.40 4.41
CA LYS A 160 -18.14 18.38 3.75
C LYS A 160 -18.12 18.23 2.21
N GLY A 161 -18.77 17.21 1.67
CA GLY A 161 -18.78 16.93 0.23
C GLY A 161 -17.49 16.28 -0.29
N TYR A 162 -16.65 15.74 0.59
CA TYR A 162 -15.42 15.08 0.19
C TYR A 162 -15.73 13.70 -0.40
N ARG A 163 -15.06 13.37 -1.52
CA ARG A 163 -15.23 12.09 -2.20
C ARG A 163 -14.15 11.12 -1.75
N ILE A 164 -14.58 9.98 -1.24
CA ILE A 164 -13.74 8.84 -0.90
C ILE A 164 -14.09 7.70 -1.84
N GLN A 165 -13.08 7.09 -2.44
CA GLN A 165 -13.24 5.93 -3.32
C GLN A 165 -13.49 4.66 -2.49
N GLY A 166 -12.81 4.52 -1.36
CA GLY A 166 -13.00 3.38 -0.47
C GLY A 166 -12.54 3.62 0.96
N TRP A 167 -13.16 2.90 1.88
CA TRP A 167 -12.78 2.84 3.29
C TRP A 167 -12.17 1.47 3.56
N GLU A 168 -10.91 1.46 3.98
CA GLU A 168 -10.18 0.24 4.36
C GLU A 168 -10.28 0.03 5.87
N LEU A 169 -10.47 -1.20 6.36
CA LEU A 169 -10.56 -1.49 7.80
C LEU A 169 -9.25 -2.07 8.35
N GLY A 170 -8.46 -1.27 9.06
CA GLY A 170 -7.22 -1.73 9.69
C GLY A 170 -6.08 -2.06 8.72
N ASN A 171 -4.91 -2.36 9.29
CA ASN A 171 -3.68 -2.62 8.55
C ASN A 171 -2.95 -3.84 9.13
N GLU A 172 -2.68 -4.85 8.31
CA GLU A 172 -1.87 -6.03 8.65
C GLU A 172 -2.35 -6.80 9.90
N LEU A 173 -3.66 -6.94 10.05
CA LEU A 173 -4.29 -7.64 11.19
C LEU A 173 -4.64 -9.12 10.90
N SER A 174 -4.50 -9.57 9.65
CA SER A 174 -4.79 -10.94 9.22
C SER A 174 -3.66 -11.92 9.57
N GLY A 175 -4.01 -13.19 9.75
CA GLY A 175 -3.05 -14.27 10.02
C GLY A 175 -2.24 -14.03 11.30
N SER A 176 -0.91 -14.06 11.18
CA SER A 176 0.01 -13.75 12.29
C SER A 176 0.00 -12.27 12.70
N GLY A 177 -0.44 -11.40 11.79
CA GLY A 177 -0.41 -9.95 11.92
C GLY A 177 0.98 -9.33 12.05
N VAL A 178 1.05 -7.99 12.09
CA VAL A 178 2.25 -7.22 12.42
C VAL A 178 2.02 -6.43 13.70
N GLY A 179 2.53 -6.96 14.81
CA GLY A 179 2.36 -6.38 16.16
C GLY A 179 0.98 -6.60 16.78
N ASN A 180 -0.10 -6.58 16.00
CA ASN A 180 -1.45 -6.95 16.42
C ASN A 180 -2.08 -7.91 15.40
N ARG A 181 -3.04 -8.72 15.85
CA ARG A 181 -3.85 -9.58 14.99
C ARG A 181 -5.29 -9.66 15.49
N VAL A 182 -6.23 -9.88 14.58
CA VAL A 182 -7.65 -10.11 14.91
C VAL A 182 -8.05 -11.47 14.33
N ALA A 183 -8.78 -12.26 15.12
CA ALA A 183 -9.30 -13.54 14.67
C ALA A 183 -10.25 -13.35 13.47
N VAL A 184 -10.21 -14.29 12.53
CA VAL A 184 -10.91 -14.18 11.24
C VAL A 184 -12.42 -13.93 11.38
N ASP A 185 -13.10 -14.65 12.28
CA ASP A 185 -14.54 -14.52 12.47
C ASP A 185 -14.92 -13.14 13.02
N GLN A 186 -14.16 -12.64 13.99
CA GLN A 186 -14.37 -11.32 14.55
C GLN A 186 -14.10 -10.24 13.50
N TYR A 187 -13.00 -10.35 12.77
CA TYR A 187 -12.65 -9.38 11.74
C TYR A 187 -13.69 -9.36 10.60
N ALA A 188 -14.20 -10.52 10.19
CA ALA A 188 -15.29 -10.61 9.21
C ALA A 188 -16.56 -9.90 9.71
N ALA A 189 -16.96 -10.12 10.97
CA ALA A 189 -18.09 -9.42 11.58
C ALA A 189 -17.88 -7.89 11.59
N ASP A 190 -16.66 -7.43 11.83
CA ASP A 190 -16.33 -6.00 11.83
C ASP A 190 -16.39 -5.38 10.42
N VAL A 191 -15.99 -6.12 9.39
CA VAL A 191 -16.16 -5.71 7.97
C VAL A 191 -17.64 -5.60 7.61
N VAL A 192 -18.49 -6.53 8.06
CA VAL A 192 -19.94 -6.46 7.87
C VAL A 192 -20.55 -5.25 8.59
N ALA A 193 -20.06 -4.94 9.79
CA ALA A 193 -20.46 -3.74 10.53
C ALA A 193 -20.07 -2.45 9.77
N LEU A 194 -18.85 -2.39 9.21
CA LEU A 194 -18.42 -1.27 8.36
C LEU A 194 -19.30 -1.14 7.12
N LYS A 195 -19.56 -2.24 6.39
CA LYS A 195 -20.44 -2.23 5.21
C LYS A 195 -21.83 -1.69 5.54
N SER A 196 -22.42 -2.18 6.62
CA SER A 196 -23.73 -1.72 7.11
C SER A 196 -23.71 -0.23 7.49
N LEU A 197 -22.62 0.25 8.09
CA LEU A 197 -22.44 1.66 8.43
C LEU A 197 -22.34 2.54 7.18
N ILE A 198 -21.56 2.13 6.18
CA ILE A 198 -21.42 2.83 4.90
C ILE A 198 -22.76 2.87 4.17
N ASP A 199 -23.48 1.75 4.09
CA ASP A 199 -24.79 1.69 3.43
C ASP A 199 -25.79 2.67 4.04
N ARG A 200 -25.83 2.78 5.38
CA ARG A 200 -26.69 3.73 6.08
C ARG A 200 -26.26 5.19 5.88
N ILE A 201 -24.97 5.50 5.99
CA ILE A 201 -24.49 6.89 5.88
C ILE A 201 -24.63 7.41 4.44
N TYR A 202 -24.41 6.55 3.45
CA TYR A 202 -24.50 6.88 2.02
C TYR A 202 -25.84 6.46 1.40
N GLU A 203 -26.88 6.28 2.20
CA GLU A 203 -28.21 5.94 1.68
C GLU A 203 -28.69 7.01 0.69
N GLY A 204 -29.12 6.57 -0.50
CA GLY A 204 -29.51 7.47 -1.59
C GLY A 204 -28.36 8.24 -2.26
N ASN A 205 -27.11 8.07 -1.83
CA ASN A 205 -25.97 8.72 -2.46
C ASN A 205 -25.46 7.89 -3.66
N PRO A 206 -25.41 8.45 -4.88
CA PRO A 206 -24.96 7.72 -6.08
C PRO A 206 -23.45 7.42 -6.08
N SER A 207 -22.66 8.12 -5.26
CA SER A 207 -21.21 7.92 -5.10
C SER A 207 -20.90 7.19 -3.78
N LYS A 208 -21.49 6.02 -3.58
CA LYS A 208 -21.20 5.17 -2.41
C LYS A 208 -19.76 4.60 -2.50
N PRO A 209 -18.93 4.74 -1.45
CA PRO A 209 -17.55 4.24 -1.46
C PRO A 209 -17.50 2.71 -1.33
N LEU A 210 -16.39 2.13 -1.79
CA LEU A 210 -16.05 0.72 -1.56
C LEU A 210 -15.71 0.46 -0.09
N VAL A 211 -15.92 -0.77 0.36
CA VAL A 211 -15.34 -1.30 1.60
C VAL A 211 -14.18 -2.20 1.22
N ILE A 212 -13.02 -1.97 1.84
CA ILE A 212 -11.76 -2.62 1.49
C ILE A 212 -11.21 -3.33 2.74
N ALA A 213 -10.82 -4.58 2.58
CA ALA A 213 -10.34 -5.43 3.66
C ALA A 213 -9.59 -6.66 3.07
N PRO A 214 -8.69 -7.32 3.83
CA PRO A 214 -8.34 -7.02 5.22
C PRO A 214 -7.12 -6.09 5.41
N GLY A 215 -6.57 -5.55 4.32
CA GLY A 215 -5.40 -4.66 4.39
C GLY A 215 -4.14 -5.34 4.95
N GLY A 216 -4.03 -6.67 4.82
CA GLY A 216 -2.95 -7.47 5.39
C GLY A 216 -2.44 -8.57 4.48
N PHE A 217 -1.38 -9.26 4.92
CA PHE A 217 -0.76 -10.33 4.14
C PHE A 217 -1.74 -11.46 3.84
N PHE A 218 -1.56 -12.08 2.68
CA PHE A 218 -2.29 -13.28 2.33
C PHE A 218 -1.81 -14.45 3.19
N ASP A 219 -2.71 -14.98 4.01
CA ASP A 219 -2.51 -16.18 4.81
C ASP A 219 -3.58 -17.20 4.42
N THR A 220 -3.17 -18.33 3.87
CA THR A 220 -4.11 -19.31 3.31
C THR A 220 -5.12 -19.82 4.33
N GLY A 221 -4.71 -20.06 5.58
CA GLY A 221 -5.59 -20.55 6.63
C GLY A 221 -6.61 -19.48 7.03
N TRP A 222 -6.14 -18.26 7.27
CA TRP A 222 -6.98 -17.14 7.66
C TRP A 222 -7.98 -16.75 6.56
N TYR A 223 -7.58 -16.76 5.29
CA TYR A 223 -8.46 -16.43 4.17
C TYR A 223 -9.37 -17.61 3.77
N ALA A 224 -8.93 -18.87 3.90
CA ALA A 224 -9.80 -20.02 3.60
C ALA A 224 -10.84 -20.26 4.69
N HIS A 225 -10.59 -19.83 5.93
CA HIS A 225 -11.48 -20.08 7.05
C HIS A 225 -12.65 -19.09 7.09
N ASN A 226 -13.65 -19.34 6.24
CA ASN A 226 -14.94 -18.64 6.18
C ASN A 226 -14.89 -17.12 5.94
N TYR A 227 -13.73 -16.49 5.75
CA TYR A 227 -13.65 -15.06 5.52
C TYR A 227 -14.34 -14.60 4.23
N PRO A 228 -14.02 -15.14 3.03
CA PRO A 228 -14.73 -14.84 1.80
C PRO A 228 -16.20 -15.24 1.91
N GLN A 229 -16.50 -16.43 2.45
CA GLN A 229 -17.87 -16.92 2.54
C GLN A 229 -18.74 -16.05 3.45
N GLY A 230 -18.21 -15.61 4.60
CA GLY A 230 -18.89 -14.74 5.55
C GLY A 230 -19.16 -13.36 4.97
N ILE A 231 -18.21 -12.77 4.24
CA ILE A 231 -18.40 -11.48 3.56
C ILE A 231 -19.36 -11.62 2.37
N LEU A 232 -19.16 -12.60 1.49
CA LEU A 232 -19.97 -12.78 0.29
C LEU A 232 -21.44 -13.11 0.64
N ASN A 233 -21.67 -13.97 1.64
CA ASN A 233 -23.02 -14.32 2.08
C ASN A 233 -23.75 -13.17 2.77
N SER A 234 -23.03 -12.30 3.48
CA SER A 234 -23.64 -11.19 4.21
C SER A 234 -23.82 -9.93 3.35
N ALA A 235 -22.96 -9.73 2.36
CA ALA A 235 -22.97 -8.52 1.55
C ALA A 235 -23.68 -8.67 0.20
N GLY A 236 -23.79 -9.88 -0.36
CA GLY A 236 -24.36 -10.09 -1.70
C GLY A 236 -23.62 -9.34 -2.81
N THR A 237 -22.35 -8.99 -2.59
CA THR A 237 -21.52 -8.17 -3.49
C THR A 237 -20.42 -8.98 -4.16
N SER A 238 -20.10 -8.65 -5.41
CA SER A 238 -18.88 -9.12 -6.07
C SER A 238 -17.64 -8.56 -5.37
N THR A 239 -16.58 -9.36 -5.28
CA THR A 239 -15.29 -8.99 -4.66
C THR A 239 -14.18 -8.95 -5.70
N VAL A 240 -13.34 -7.93 -5.62
CA VAL A 240 -12.15 -7.76 -6.47
C VAL A 240 -10.92 -7.79 -5.57
N ALA A 241 -9.88 -8.54 -5.99
CA ALA A 241 -8.63 -8.60 -5.24
C ALA A 241 -7.76 -7.37 -5.54
N TRP A 242 -7.17 -6.78 -4.49
CA TRP A 242 -6.32 -5.60 -4.61
C TRP A 242 -5.03 -5.76 -3.82
N VAL A 243 -3.90 -5.32 -4.39
CA VAL A 243 -2.65 -5.13 -3.66
C VAL A 243 -2.65 -3.72 -3.06
N GLY A 244 -3.09 -3.60 -1.81
CA GLY A 244 -3.20 -2.32 -1.10
C GLY A 244 -1.87 -1.73 -0.62
N GLU A 245 -0.87 -2.59 -0.34
CA GLU A 245 0.49 -2.21 0.03
C GLU A 245 1.51 -3.27 -0.44
N ALA A 246 2.66 -2.85 -0.96
CA ALA A 246 3.74 -3.68 -1.48
C ALA A 246 4.99 -2.82 -1.64
N GLY A 247 6.18 -3.37 -1.39
CA GLY A 247 7.44 -2.65 -1.54
C GLY A 247 8.63 -3.56 -1.78
N GLY A 248 9.71 -3.00 -2.32
CA GLY A 248 10.93 -3.79 -2.60
C GLY A 248 11.59 -4.37 -1.36
N ALA A 249 11.47 -3.69 -0.21
CA ALA A 249 11.89 -4.19 1.08
C ALA A 249 11.01 -3.58 2.19
N TYR A 250 10.74 -4.38 3.23
CA TYR A 250 10.02 -3.96 4.43
C TYR A 250 10.86 -2.97 5.27
N ASN A 251 10.34 -2.51 6.41
CA ASN A 251 11.02 -1.56 7.30
C ASN A 251 11.45 -0.27 6.60
N CYS A 252 10.55 0.31 5.80
CA CYS A 252 10.79 1.54 5.05
C CYS A 252 11.84 1.44 3.92
N GLY A 253 12.28 0.24 3.56
CA GLY A 253 13.23 0.00 2.48
C GLY A 253 14.69 0.10 2.92
N HIS A 254 15.60 0.06 1.94
CA HIS A 254 17.04 0.11 2.18
C HIS A 254 17.71 1.05 1.17
N HIS A 255 18.54 1.96 1.66
CA HIS A 255 19.28 2.90 0.82
C HIS A 255 20.18 2.15 -0.16
N LEU A 256 20.29 2.65 -1.39
CA LEU A 256 20.96 2.06 -2.55
C LEU A 256 20.28 0.81 -3.12
N VAL A 257 19.17 0.36 -2.53
CA VAL A 257 18.37 -0.77 -3.02
C VAL A 257 17.00 -0.29 -3.46
N THR A 258 16.18 0.21 -2.53
CA THR A 258 14.79 0.60 -2.80
C THR A 258 14.66 2.04 -3.31
N ASP A 259 15.74 2.80 -3.32
CA ASP A 259 15.80 4.16 -3.89
C ASP A 259 16.78 4.25 -5.08
N SER A 260 17.26 3.11 -5.59
CA SER A 260 18.13 3.05 -6.77
C SER A 260 17.38 2.54 -8.00
N PHE A 261 17.98 2.73 -9.18
CA PHE A 261 17.40 2.31 -10.45
C PHE A 261 17.05 0.81 -10.50
N VAL A 262 17.77 -0.03 -9.75
CA VAL A 262 17.54 -1.49 -9.74
C VAL A 262 16.12 -1.87 -9.29
N LEU A 263 15.50 -1.06 -8.42
CA LEU A 263 14.13 -1.30 -7.97
C LEU A 263 13.11 -1.19 -9.12
N SER A 264 13.41 -0.43 -10.18
CA SER A 264 12.51 -0.28 -11.33
C SER A 264 12.18 -1.63 -11.99
N PHE A 265 13.16 -2.53 -12.10
CA PHE A 265 12.95 -3.89 -12.64
C PHE A 265 12.00 -4.71 -11.77
N TRP A 266 12.13 -4.61 -10.45
CA TRP A 266 11.23 -5.30 -9.51
C TRP A 266 9.80 -4.74 -9.62
N ASN A 267 9.64 -3.42 -9.67
CA ASN A 267 8.33 -2.76 -9.83
C ASN A 267 7.66 -3.18 -11.14
N VAL A 268 8.38 -3.08 -12.28
CA VAL A 268 7.85 -3.45 -13.60
C VAL A 268 7.43 -4.92 -13.62
N LYS A 269 8.26 -5.84 -13.10
CA LYS A 269 7.90 -7.26 -12.99
C LYS A 269 6.63 -7.44 -12.13
N LYS A 270 6.51 -6.71 -11.03
CA LYS A 270 5.33 -6.77 -10.15
C LYS A 270 4.07 -6.16 -10.77
N PHE A 271 4.16 -5.26 -11.74
CA PHE A 271 2.99 -4.78 -12.49
C PHE A 271 2.42 -5.84 -13.43
N PHE A 272 3.28 -6.61 -14.10
CA PHE A 272 2.84 -7.54 -15.15
C PHE A 272 2.66 -8.99 -14.70
N SER A 273 3.24 -9.37 -13.55
CA SER A 273 3.06 -10.69 -12.92
C SER A 273 1.73 -10.97 -12.20
N PRO A 274 0.92 -9.99 -11.72
CA PRO A 274 -0.29 -10.30 -10.97
C PRO A 274 -1.33 -11.04 -11.80
N ALA A 275 -1.35 -10.79 -13.13
CA ALA A 275 -2.36 -11.31 -14.06
C ALA A 275 -2.31 -12.83 -14.29
N THR A 276 -1.36 -13.56 -13.69
CA THR A 276 -1.15 -15.00 -13.95
C THR A 276 -1.58 -15.92 -12.79
N VAL A 277 -2.02 -15.38 -11.64
CA VAL A 277 -2.19 -16.20 -10.41
C VAL A 277 -3.66 -16.45 -10.04
N LEU A 278 -4.63 -15.77 -10.67
CA LEU A 278 -6.05 -15.94 -10.33
C LEU A 278 -6.83 -16.21 -11.63
N GLU A 279 -7.37 -17.42 -11.77
CA GLU A 279 -8.33 -17.74 -12.83
C GLU A 279 -9.62 -16.95 -12.61
N ASP A 280 -10.13 -16.40 -13.72
CA ASP A 280 -11.42 -15.71 -13.92
C ASP A 280 -11.66 -14.37 -13.19
N ASP A 281 -11.87 -13.32 -13.99
CA ASP A 281 -12.46 -12.01 -13.66
C ASP A 281 -11.90 -11.24 -12.44
N VAL A 282 -10.59 -11.32 -12.19
CA VAL A 282 -9.94 -10.48 -11.16
C VAL A 282 -9.26 -9.27 -11.77
N SER A 283 -9.84 -8.09 -11.52
CA SER A 283 -9.18 -6.80 -11.77
C SER A 283 -8.06 -6.57 -10.76
N LEU A 284 -6.82 -6.77 -11.17
CA LEU A 284 -5.65 -6.51 -10.35
C LEU A 284 -5.24 -5.05 -10.51
N MET A 285 -4.86 -4.39 -9.41
CA MET A 285 -4.23 -3.07 -9.38
C MET A 285 -2.81 -3.24 -8.83
N GLY A 286 -1.83 -2.65 -9.53
CA GLY A 286 -0.42 -2.68 -9.17
C GLY A 286 0.00 -1.44 -8.40
N LEU A 287 0.83 -1.62 -7.39
CA LEU A 287 1.31 -0.55 -6.54
C LEU A 287 2.67 -0.03 -6.99
N VAL A 288 2.79 1.30 -7.14
CA VAL A 288 4.08 1.99 -7.06
C VAL A 288 4.26 2.45 -5.61
N ILE A 289 5.30 2.01 -4.92
CA ILE A 289 5.77 2.77 -3.75
C ILE A 289 6.28 4.11 -4.25
N PHE A 290 5.48 5.14 -4.04
CA PHE A 290 5.80 6.53 -4.33
C PHE A 290 6.83 7.12 -3.38
N LYS A 291 7.52 6.32 -2.55
CA LYS A 291 8.57 6.82 -1.66
C LYS A 291 9.71 7.47 -2.44
N ALA A 292 10.16 6.88 -3.55
CA ALA A 292 11.24 7.48 -4.35
C ALA A 292 10.83 8.84 -4.94
N LEU A 293 9.59 8.96 -5.41
CA LEU A 293 9.07 10.15 -6.07
C LEU A 293 8.70 11.27 -5.07
N LEU A 294 8.14 10.90 -3.91
CA LEU A 294 7.93 11.82 -2.78
C LEU A 294 9.25 12.29 -2.16
N ARG A 295 10.26 11.41 -2.06
CA ARG A 295 11.59 11.77 -1.56
C ARG A 295 12.28 12.77 -2.48
N ALA A 296 12.19 12.58 -3.80
CA ALA A 296 12.69 13.52 -4.80
C ALA A 296 11.92 14.86 -4.82
N ALA A 297 10.63 14.85 -4.46
CA ALA A 297 9.80 16.05 -4.39
C ALA A 297 9.98 16.87 -3.08
N VAL A 298 10.40 16.24 -1.97
CA VAL A 298 10.32 16.81 -0.61
C VAL A 298 11.67 16.95 0.11
N LEU A 299 12.72 16.21 -0.26
CA LEU A 299 14.00 16.27 0.46
C LEU A 299 15.10 16.98 -0.37
N PRO A 300 15.63 18.14 0.09
CA PRO A 300 16.90 18.64 -0.39
C PRO A 300 18.04 17.91 0.36
N GLU A 301 18.85 17.12 -0.36
CA GLU A 301 20.10 16.48 0.09
C GLU A 301 19.99 15.54 1.34
N PRO A 302 20.91 14.58 1.51
CA PRO A 302 20.93 13.74 2.71
C PRO A 302 21.29 14.60 3.93
N VAL A 303 20.34 14.75 4.87
CA VAL A 303 20.64 15.30 6.20
C VAL A 303 21.60 14.32 6.90
N PRO A 304 22.77 14.77 7.39
CA PRO A 304 23.68 13.92 8.15
C PRO A 304 22.96 13.35 9.36
N SER A 305 23.17 12.08 9.64
CA SER A 305 22.65 11.42 10.83
C SER A 305 23.31 11.98 12.08
N GLU A 306 22.77 13.06 12.64
CA GLU A 306 22.96 13.31 14.07
C GLU A 306 22.14 12.26 14.81
N HIS A 307 22.82 11.34 15.51
CA HIS A 307 22.17 10.32 16.34
C HIS A 307 21.50 10.99 17.55
N PRO A 308 20.16 11.08 17.62
CA PRO A 308 19.51 11.26 18.90
C PRO A 308 19.57 9.90 19.60
N SER A 309 19.98 9.91 20.86
CA SER A 309 20.03 8.72 21.70
C SER A 309 18.73 7.92 21.61
N SER A 310 18.88 6.60 21.52
CA SER A 310 17.81 5.62 21.37
C SER A 310 16.83 5.64 22.54
N ARG A 311 15.87 6.56 22.51
CA ARG A 311 14.63 6.38 23.26
C ARG A 311 13.73 5.47 22.44
N ARG A 312 13.63 4.23 22.89
CA ARG A 312 12.58 3.27 22.54
C ARG A 312 11.24 3.84 23.05
N SER A 313 10.66 4.83 22.37
CA SER A 313 9.25 5.19 22.59
C SER A 313 8.42 4.39 21.59
N GLN A 314 8.20 3.12 21.91
CA GLN A 314 7.00 2.40 21.50
C GLN A 314 5.76 2.88 22.29
N ASP A 315 5.84 4.04 22.94
CA ASP A 315 4.72 4.61 23.64
C ASP A 315 3.61 4.90 22.63
N LEU A 316 2.45 4.30 22.91
CA LEU A 316 1.16 4.52 22.27
C LEU A 316 0.81 6.01 22.29
N GLN A 317 1.41 6.80 21.41
CA GLN A 317 0.87 8.10 21.08
C GLN A 317 -0.32 7.84 20.16
N VAL A 318 -1.50 7.91 20.75
CA VAL A 318 -2.74 8.05 19.98
C VAL A 318 -2.54 9.26 19.07
N ILE A 319 -2.56 9.04 17.76
CA ILE A 319 -2.44 10.13 16.79
C ILE A 319 -3.78 10.84 16.77
N GLN A 320 -3.89 11.93 17.54
CA GLN A 320 -5.07 12.79 17.53
C GLN A 320 -4.96 13.82 16.42
N THR A 321 -5.90 13.76 15.49
CA THR A 321 -6.00 14.74 14.41
C THR A 321 -6.88 15.91 14.85
N HIS A 322 -6.36 17.15 14.75
CA HIS A 322 -7.15 18.37 15.04
C HIS A 322 -8.03 18.79 13.86
N CYS A 323 -7.62 18.43 12.65
CA CYS A 323 -8.45 18.42 11.45
C CYS A 323 -8.57 16.95 11.02
N PRO A 324 -9.79 16.39 11.00
CA PRO A 324 -10.00 14.94 10.86
C PRO A 324 -9.53 14.39 9.52
N VAL A 325 -9.36 15.28 8.53
CA VAL A 325 -9.11 14.85 7.17
C VAL A 325 -8.11 15.77 6.50
N LEU A 326 -7.05 15.15 5.98
CA LEU A 326 -6.14 15.72 5.00
C LEU A 326 -6.79 15.87 3.60
N LEU A 327 -8.11 15.81 3.54
CA LEU A 327 -8.88 15.70 2.31
C LEU A 327 -9.76 16.93 2.16
N VAL A 328 -9.34 17.90 1.32
CA VAL A 328 -10.18 19.01 0.84
C VAL A 328 -9.99 19.23 -0.64
#